data_AF-D8TYS6-F1
#
_entry.id   AF-D8TYS6-F1
#
_cell.length_a   1.000
_cell.length_b   1.000
_cell.length_c   1.000
_cell.angle_alpha   90.00
_cell.angle_beta   90.00
_cell.angle_gamma   90.00
#
_symmetry.space_group_name_H-M   'P 1'
#
loop_
_entity.id
_entity.type
_entity.pdbx_description
1 polymer ?
#
loop_
_entity_poly.entity_id
_entity_poly.type
_entity_poly.pdbx_seq_one_letter_code
_entity_poly.pdbx_strand_id
1 'polypeptide(L)'
;MLLDDDAFIRSPVGFNIVETFDKQGYLMAARNIVHDIPWVTWGLPELVRYYLVTHKVVPATLFEHCNPPNLTGLYSTMWSDSLHQPTEGGWDRMVIFTNLVMWNLDWWFSPLVNRFVHLCVASGGVVDQRWNEQAVITMAWQIFVRKEQFFMFNFSFEHTKGSYIADQFFEEHKLKHVPSPA
;
A
#
# COMPACT_ATOMS: atom_id res chain seq x y z
N MET A 1 -2.97 1.97 -15.10
CA MET A 1 -3.95 2.36 -14.06
C MET A 1 -4.90 1.20 -13.90
N LEU A 2 -5.13 0.79 -12.67
CA LEU A 2 -6.17 -0.15 -12.27
C LEU A 2 -7.32 0.66 -11.69
N LEU A 3 -8.52 0.34 -12.13
CA LEU A 3 -9.78 0.93 -11.71
C LEU A 3 -10.80 -0.22 -11.62
N ASP A 4 -11.40 -0.41 -10.44
CA ASP A 4 -12.37 -1.48 -10.22
C ASP A 4 -13.66 -1.25 -11.03
N ASP A 5 -14.45 -2.31 -11.21
CA ASP A 5 -15.65 -2.33 -12.06
C ASP A 5 -16.83 -1.52 -11.47
N ASP A 6 -16.84 -1.28 -10.16
CA ASP A 6 -17.82 -0.46 -9.44
C ASP A 6 -17.22 0.87 -8.91
N ALA A 7 -16.16 1.34 -9.58
CA ALA A 7 -15.45 2.57 -9.30
C ALA A 7 -15.81 3.71 -10.27
N PHE A 8 -16.06 4.91 -9.74
CA PHE A 8 -16.49 6.09 -10.51
C PHE A 8 -15.62 7.30 -10.20
N ILE A 9 -15.05 7.92 -11.25
CA ILE A 9 -14.47 9.26 -11.16
C ILE A 9 -15.61 10.26 -11.36
N ARG A 10 -15.91 11.05 -10.32
CA ARG A 10 -17.09 11.93 -10.24
C ARG A 10 -16.82 13.38 -10.64
N SER A 11 -15.56 13.79 -10.71
CA SER A 11 -15.16 15.14 -11.13
C SER A 11 -14.24 15.09 -12.37
N PRO A 12 -14.18 16.16 -13.18
CA PRO A 12 -13.20 16.24 -14.26
C PRO A 12 -11.77 16.03 -13.74
N VAL A 13 -10.97 15.29 -14.51
CA VAL A 13 -9.52 15.19 -14.30
C VAL A 13 -8.89 16.30 -15.14
N GLY A 14 -8.46 17.38 -14.48
CA GLY A 14 -7.97 18.59 -15.15
C GLY A 14 -6.56 18.50 -15.76
N PHE A 15 -5.95 17.32 -15.80
CA PHE A 15 -4.59 17.14 -16.27
C PHE A 15 -4.38 15.76 -16.89
N ASN A 16 -3.33 15.61 -17.71
CA ASN A 16 -2.92 14.32 -18.24
C ASN A 16 -2.16 13.54 -17.16
N ILE A 17 -2.79 12.51 -16.59
CA ILE A 17 -2.22 11.72 -15.50
C ILE A 17 -0.90 11.04 -15.90
N VAL A 18 -0.83 10.47 -17.11
CA VAL A 18 0.35 9.75 -17.60
C VAL A 18 1.53 10.71 -17.79
N GLU A 19 1.29 11.84 -18.46
CA GLU A 19 2.32 12.85 -18.67
C GLU A 19 2.83 13.45 -17.35
N THR A 20 1.93 13.64 -16.38
CA THR A 20 2.31 14.08 -15.03
C THR A 20 3.18 13.04 -14.33
N PHE A 21 2.85 11.75 -14.43
CA PHE A 21 3.68 10.67 -13.89
C PHE A 21 5.10 10.69 -14.45
N ASP A 22 5.22 10.78 -15.78
CA ASP A 22 6.51 10.77 -16.46
C ASP A 22 7.34 12.01 -16.13
N LYS A 23 6.73 13.21 -16.15
CA LYS A 23 7.44 14.47 -15.89
C LYS A 23 7.90 14.61 -14.45
N GLN A 24 7.09 14.14 -13.49
CA GLN A 24 7.39 14.28 -12.06
C GLN A 24 8.17 13.09 -11.49
N GLY A 25 8.33 12.01 -12.28
CA GLY A 25 9.02 10.80 -11.83
C GLY A 25 8.25 10.04 -10.76
N TYR A 26 6.92 10.07 -10.82
CA TYR A 26 6.07 9.28 -9.92
C TYR A 26 6.15 7.80 -10.28
N LEU A 27 6.23 6.96 -9.25
CA LEU A 27 6.28 5.51 -9.37
C LEU A 27 4.95 4.87 -9.01
N MET A 28 4.17 5.51 -8.13
CA MET A 28 2.87 5.01 -7.71
C MET A 28 1.92 6.16 -7.37
N ALA A 29 0.62 5.93 -7.57
CA ALA A 29 -0.45 6.77 -7.09
C ALA A 29 -1.61 5.90 -6.63
N ALA A 30 -2.34 6.40 -5.65
CA ALA A 30 -3.60 5.82 -5.22
C ALA A 30 -4.58 6.93 -4.85
N ARG A 31 -5.86 6.56 -4.73
CA ARG A 31 -6.88 7.50 -4.24
C ARG A 31 -7.17 7.38 -2.75
N ASN A 32 -7.12 6.16 -2.23
CA ASN A 32 -7.59 5.83 -0.90
C ASN A 32 -6.52 5.03 -0.15
N ILE A 33 -6.33 5.37 1.12
CA ILE A 33 -5.49 4.65 2.06
C ILE A 33 -6.35 4.34 3.28
N VAL A 34 -6.29 3.11 3.77
CA VAL A 34 -7.11 2.60 4.87
C VAL A 34 -6.26 1.77 5.81
N HIS A 35 -6.78 1.42 6.98
CA HIS A 35 -6.17 0.40 7.85
C HIS A 35 -6.79 -0.96 7.57
N ASP A 36 -5.94 -1.96 7.34
CA ASP A 36 -6.39 -3.33 7.15
C ASP A 36 -6.57 -4.08 8.47
N ILE A 37 -7.33 -5.17 8.40
CA ILE A 37 -7.56 -6.07 9.53
C ILE A 37 -6.33 -6.99 9.74
N PRO A 38 -5.91 -7.25 10.98
CA PRO A 38 -4.64 -7.95 11.25
C PRO A 38 -4.53 -9.35 10.61
N TRP A 39 -5.60 -10.14 10.62
CA TRP A 39 -5.52 -11.55 10.19
C TRP A 39 -5.33 -11.77 8.70
N VAL A 40 -5.65 -10.80 7.83
CA VAL A 40 -5.41 -10.93 6.38
C VAL A 40 -3.97 -10.58 5.99
N THR A 41 -3.14 -10.14 6.95
CA THR A 41 -1.73 -9.81 6.72
C THR A 41 -0.79 -10.66 7.55
N TRP A 42 -1.29 -11.76 8.13
CA TRP A 42 -0.53 -12.58 9.05
C TRP A 42 0.73 -13.17 8.40
N GLY A 43 1.89 -12.91 9.00
CA GLY A 43 3.18 -13.42 8.50
C GLY A 43 3.79 -12.58 7.38
N LEU A 44 3.05 -11.60 6.82
CA LEU A 44 3.58 -10.71 5.80
C LEU A 44 4.69 -9.80 6.35
N PRO A 45 4.56 -9.16 7.53
CA PRO A 45 5.66 -8.38 8.11
C PRO A 45 6.94 -9.21 8.29
N GLU A 46 6.83 -10.46 8.74
CA GLU A 46 7.94 -11.36 8.93
C GLU A 46 8.60 -11.76 7.61
N LEU A 47 7.81 -12.05 6.57
CA LEU A 47 8.33 -12.33 5.23
C LEU A 47 9.06 -11.09 4.66
N VAL A 48 8.51 -9.90 4.87
CA VAL A 48 9.14 -8.64 4.49
C VAL A 48 10.46 -8.45 5.23
N ARG A 49 10.50 -8.70 6.54
CA ARG A 49 11.74 -8.67 7.32
C ARG A 49 12.79 -9.61 6.74
N TYR A 50 12.41 -10.84 6.40
CA TYR A 50 13.31 -11.80 5.73
C TYR A 50 13.82 -11.24 4.39
N TYR A 51 12.94 -10.68 3.56
CA TYR A 51 13.31 -10.09 2.29
C TYR A 51 14.34 -8.95 2.44
N LEU A 52 14.07 -7.99 3.34
CA LEU A 52 14.94 -6.84 3.59
C LEU A 52 16.34 -7.27 4.02
N VAL A 53 16.43 -8.22 4.95
CA VAL A 53 17.72 -8.72 5.47
C VAL A 53 18.50 -9.46 4.40
N THR A 54 17.85 -10.38 3.68
CA THR A 54 18.53 -11.23 2.68
C THR A 54 18.98 -10.46 1.45
N HIS A 55 18.22 -9.45 1.03
CA HIS A 55 18.53 -8.64 -0.15
C HIS A 55 19.25 -7.32 0.21
N LYS A 56 19.51 -7.08 1.50
CA LYS A 56 20.15 -5.86 2.03
C LYS A 56 19.43 -4.58 1.56
N VAL A 57 18.10 -4.61 1.55
CA VAL A 57 17.26 -3.48 1.14
C VAL A 57 16.98 -2.60 2.35
N VAL A 58 17.23 -1.31 2.20
CA VAL A 58 16.77 -0.28 3.15
C VAL A 58 15.42 0.23 2.64
N PRO A 59 14.33 0.06 3.40
CA PRO A 59 13.01 0.47 2.92
C PRO A 59 12.88 2.00 2.89
N ALA A 60 12.08 2.51 1.97
CA ALA A 60 11.86 3.94 1.79
C ALA A 60 11.08 4.58 2.95
N THR A 61 9.90 4.03 3.28
CA THR A 61 9.00 4.58 4.32
C THR A 61 8.45 3.53 5.27
N LEU A 62 8.61 2.23 4.98
CA LEU A 62 8.03 1.14 5.78
C LEU A 62 8.27 1.24 7.29
N PHE A 63 9.46 1.66 7.71
CA PHE A 63 9.77 1.77 9.14
C PHE A 63 9.01 2.88 9.85
N GLU A 64 8.51 3.89 9.13
CA GLU A 64 7.63 4.91 9.71
C GLU A 64 6.27 4.32 10.12
N HIS A 65 5.89 3.21 9.49
CA HIS A 65 4.67 2.45 9.75
C HIS A 65 4.88 1.30 10.75
N CYS A 66 6.05 1.23 11.38
CA CYS A 66 6.42 0.15 12.29
C CYS A 66 6.64 0.68 13.71
N ASN A 67 6.26 -0.12 14.71
CA ASN A 67 6.59 0.11 16.11
C ASN A 67 7.24 -1.16 16.71
N PRO A 68 8.57 -1.15 16.99
CA PRO A 68 9.51 -0.03 16.82
C PRO A 68 9.76 0.33 15.33
N PRO A 69 10.23 1.56 15.02
CA PRO A 69 10.45 2.01 13.64
C PRO A 69 11.74 1.43 13.02
N ASN A 70 11.84 0.11 12.97
CA ASN A 70 12.95 -0.64 12.40
C ASN A 70 12.53 -2.10 12.15
N LEU A 71 13.48 -2.96 11.76
CA LEU A 71 13.25 -4.39 11.48
C LEU A 71 12.54 -5.15 12.61
N THR A 72 12.66 -4.72 13.87
CA THR A 72 12.00 -5.36 15.01
C THR A 72 10.51 -5.07 15.08
N GLY A 73 10.02 -4.01 14.44
CA GLY A 73 8.58 -3.71 14.33
C GLY A 73 7.88 -4.47 13.21
N LEU A 74 8.60 -5.28 12.44
CA LEU A 74 8.04 -6.17 11.43
C LEU A 74 7.70 -7.53 12.03
N TYR A 75 6.60 -7.58 12.78
CA TYR A 75 6.06 -8.78 13.39
C TYR A 75 4.53 -8.75 13.48
N SER A 76 3.95 -9.93 13.63
CA SER A 76 2.56 -10.22 13.91
C SER A 76 2.48 -10.95 15.26
N THR A 77 1.51 -10.62 16.12
CA THR A 77 1.30 -11.30 17.41
C THR A 77 -0.03 -12.05 17.43
N MET A 78 -0.01 -13.27 17.98
CA MET A 78 -1.21 -14.06 18.29
C MET A 78 -1.61 -13.88 19.75
N TRP A 79 -2.90 -13.76 20.04
CA TRP A 79 -3.44 -13.91 21.40
C TRP A 79 -3.76 -15.38 21.67
N SER A 80 -3.50 -15.85 22.90
CA SER A 80 -3.48 -17.29 23.22
C SER A 80 -4.83 -17.97 23.31
N ASP A 81 -5.94 -17.23 23.34
CA ASP A 81 -7.20 -17.83 23.77
C ASP A 81 -8.18 -17.98 22.60
N SER A 82 -8.14 -19.20 22.03
CA SER A 82 -9.23 -19.91 21.34
C SER A 82 -9.54 -19.65 19.85
N LEU A 83 -8.95 -18.66 19.17
CA LEU A 83 -8.89 -18.62 17.70
C LEU A 83 -7.48 -18.20 17.26
N HIS A 84 -6.85 -18.99 16.38
CA HIS A 84 -5.51 -18.77 15.82
C HIS A 84 -5.48 -17.57 14.85
N GLN A 85 -5.91 -16.40 15.28
CA GLN A 85 -5.94 -15.18 14.48
C GLN A 85 -5.05 -14.13 15.14
N PRO A 86 -4.14 -13.49 14.41
CA PRO A 86 -3.39 -12.39 14.97
C PRO A 86 -4.33 -11.21 15.21
N THR A 87 -4.15 -10.53 16.33
CA THR A 87 -4.93 -9.36 16.72
C THR A 87 -4.09 -8.09 16.65
N GLU A 88 -2.77 -8.23 16.66
CA GLU A 88 -1.82 -7.14 16.78
C GLU A 88 -0.56 -7.43 15.93
N GLY A 89 0.26 -6.40 15.77
CA GLY A 89 1.52 -6.46 15.06
C GLY A 89 2.21 -5.10 15.11
N GLY A 90 3.51 -5.08 14.88
CA GLY A 90 4.28 -3.84 14.93
C GLY A 90 4.05 -2.94 13.70
N TRP A 91 3.66 -3.51 12.56
CA TRP A 91 3.25 -2.74 11.37
C TRP A 91 1.81 -2.23 11.52
N ASP A 92 1.57 -0.95 11.24
CA ASP A 92 0.29 -0.26 11.42
C ASP A 92 -0.81 -0.72 10.44
N ARG A 93 -0.42 -1.47 9.39
CA ARG A 93 -1.30 -1.96 8.31
C ARG A 93 -2.02 -0.84 7.57
N MET A 94 -1.40 0.33 7.47
CA MET A 94 -1.83 1.37 6.55
C MET A 94 -1.62 0.85 5.13
N VAL A 95 -2.72 0.56 4.42
CA VAL A 95 -2.71 -0.03 3.07
C VAL A 95 -3.36 0.88 2.03
N ILE A 96 -2.82 0.84 0.82
CA ILE A 96 -3.47 1.38 -0.38
C ILE A 96 -4.70 0.51 -0.67
N PHE A 97 -5.86 1.14 -0.71
CA PHE A 97 -7.06 0.48 -1.20
C PHE A 97 -7.01 0.43 -2.73
N THR A 98 -6.98 -0.77 -3.30
CA THR A 98 -6.59 -1.00 -4.71
C THR A 98 -7.64 -0.63 -5.73
N ASN A 99 -8.81 -0.15 -5.33
CA ASN A 99 -9.90 0.21 -6.24
C ASN A 99 -9.59 1.32 -7.24
N LEU A 100 -8.60 2.15 -6.94
CA LEU A 100 -8.00 3.09 -7.88
C LEU A 100 -6.52 3.30 -7.53
N VAL A 101 -5.68 2.71 -8.38
CA VAL A 101 -4.23 2.73 -8.21
C VAL A 101 -3.54 2.81 -9.58
N MET A 102 -2.43 3.51 -9.65
CA MET A 102 -1.58 3.59 -10.83
C MET A 102 -0.14 3.40 -10.40
N TRP A 103 0.64 2.67 -11.20
CA TRP A 103 2.07 2.53 -10.96
C TRP A 103 2.84 2.53 -12.26
N ASN A 104 4.11 2.92 -12.17
CA ASN A 104 5.07 2.84 -13.25
C ASN A 104 5.47 1.37 -13.46
N LEU A 105 5.36 0.88 -14.70
CA LEU A 105 5.62 -0.53 -15.01
C LEU A 105 7.11 -0.89 -14.97
N ASP A 106 8.00 0.02 -15.36
CA ASP A 106 9.45 -0.22 -15.30
C ASP A 106 9.91 -0.41 -13.85
N TRP A 107 9.33 0.36 -12.92
CA TRP A 107 9.54 0.16 -11.49
C TRP A 107 8.94 -1.16 -10.99
N TRP A 108 7.70 -1.48 -11.36
CA TRP A 108 7.03 -2.71 -10.92
C TRP A 108 7.78 -3.98 -11.37
N PHE A 109 8.29 -3.97 -12.59
CA PHE A 109 9.10 -5.06 -13.16
C PHE A 109 10.59 -4.94 -12.86
N SER A 110 11.01 -3.95 -12.05
CA SER A 110 12.40 -3.84 -11.65
C SER A 110 12.82 -5.08 -10.83
N PRO A 111 14.10 -5.51 -10.89
CA PRO A 111 14.52 -6.78 -10.31
C PRO A 111 14.25 -6.91 -8.80
N LEU A 112 14.36 -5.83 -8.02
CA LEU A 112 14.10 -5.88 -6.58
C LEU A 112 12.60 -5.94 -6.26
N VAL A 113 11.77 -5.16 -6.94
CA VAL A 113 10.32 -5.20 -6.72
C VAL A 113 9.77 -6.57 -7.14
N ASN A 114 10.18 -7.05 -8.30
CA ASN A 114 9.71 -8.32 -8.83
C ASN A 114 10.14 -9.52 -7.96
N ARG A 115 11.37 -9.54 -7.45
CA ARG A 115 11.82 -10.58 -6.49
C ARG A 115 10.97 -10.60 -5.22
N PHE A 116 10.62 -9.43 -4.68
CA PHE A 116 9.73 -9.34 -3.53
C PHE A 116 8.35 -9.94 -3.83
N VAL A 117 7.72 -9.55 -4.95
CA VAL A 117 6.42 -10.08 -5.38
C VAL A 117 6.48 -11.60 -5.57
N HIS A 118 7.52 -12.12 -6.23
CA HIS A 118 7.69 -13.56 -6.39
C HIS A 118 7.90 -14.29 -5.06
N LEU A 119 8.59 -13.70 -4.10
CA LEU A 119 8.71 -14.27 -2.76
C LEU A 119 7.34 -14.36 -2.06
N CYS A 120 6.51 -13.32 -2.16
CA CYS A 120 5.15 -13.33 -1.61
C CYS A 120 4.25 -14.40 -2.25
N VAL A 121 4.39 -14.64 -3.54
CA VAL A 121 3.67 -15.72 -4.23
C VAL A 121 4.22 -17.08 -3.80
N ALA A 122 5.55 -17.24 -3.78
CA ALA A 122 6.21 -18.50 -3.45
C ALA A 122 6.02 -18.92 -1.98
N SER A 123 5.75 -17.98 -1.08
CA SER A 123 5.48 -18.29 0.33
C SER A 123 4.14 -19.00 0.56
N GLY A 124 3.23 -18.97 -0.43
CA GLY A 124 1.86 -19.47 -0.28
C GLY A 124 0.93 -18.57 0.53
N GLY A 125 1.42 -17.45 1.11
CA GLY A 125 0.65 -16.59 2.01
C GLY A 125 -0.61 -15.98 1.38
N VAL A 126 -0.58 -15.73 0.08
CA VAL A 126 -1.76 -15.26 -0.69
C VAL A 126 -2.90 -16.29 -0.68
N VAL A 127 -2.57 -17.59 -0.64
CA VAL A 127 -3.56 -18.69 -0.60
C VAL A 127 -3.88 -19.08 0.83
N ASP A 128 -2.86 -19.31 1.65
CA ASP A 128 -3.00 -19.90 2.99
C ASP A 128 -3.44 -18.88 4.05
N GLN A 129 -2.99 -17.64 3.94
CA GLN A 129 -3.21 -16.56 4.92
C GLN A 129 -4.11 -15.44 4.40
N ARG A 130 -4.66 -15.62 3.19
CA ARG A 130 -5.55 -14.66 2.52
C ARG A 130 -4.91 -13.27 2.44
N TRP A 131 -3.61 -13.19 2.17
CA TRP A 131 -2.98 -11.90 1.87
C TRP A 131 -3.68 -11.27 0.70
N ASN A 132 -4.35 -10.15 0.96
CA ASN A 132 -4.93 -9.37 -0.11
C ASN A 132 -3.81 -8.71 -0.92
N GLU A 133 -4.12 -8.44 -2.18
CA GLU A 133 -3.24 -7.69 -3.06
C GLU A 133 -2.86 -6.32 -2.48
N GLN A 134 -3.77 -5.69 -1.72
CA GLN A 134 -3.60 -4.37 -1.12
C GLN A 134 -2.42 -4.33 -0.17
N ALA A 135 -2.31 -5.28 0.74
CA ALA A 135 -1.20 -5.36 1.67
C ALA A 135 0.13 -5.64 0.97
N VAL A 136 0.15 -6.52 -0.04
CA VAL A 136 1.37 -6.83 -0.80
C VAL A 136 1.84 -5.63 -1.63
N ILE A 137 0.91 -4.96 -2.33
CA ILE A 137 1.20 -3.75 -3.11
C ILE A 137 1.67 -2.63 -2.17
N THR A 138 1.05 -2.49 -1.01
CA THR A 138 1.44 -1.50 0.01
C THR A 138 2.83 -1.78 0.55
N MET A 139 3.19 -3.03 0.82
CA MET A 139 4.56 -3.36 1.24
C MET A 139 5.55 -3.00 0.13
N ALA A 140 5.26 -3.31 -1.14
CA ALA A 140 6.11 -2.89 -2.25
C ALA A 140 6.25 -1.35 -2.33
N TRP A 141 5.15 -0.62 -2.13
CA TRP A 141 5.13 0.84 -2.03
C TRP A 141 6.05 1.33 -0.91
N GLN A 142 5.81 0.90 0.32
CA GLN A 142 6.54 1.36 1.51
C GLN A 142 8.02 0.94 1.52
N ILE A 143 8.37 -0.17 0.85
CA ILE A 143 9.76 -0.62 0.72
C ILE A 143 10.50 0.18 -0.36
N PHE A 144 9.90 0.41 -1.54
CA PHE A 144 10.65 0.85 -2.72
C PHE A 144 10.34 2.25 -3.22
N VAL A 145 9.25 2.89 -2.79
CA VAL A 145 8.81 4.18 -3.31
C VAL A 145 9.03 5.27 -2.26
N ARG A 146 9.84 6.27 -2.60
CA ARG A 146 10.03 7.45 -1.73
C ARG A 146 8.76 8.30 -1.70
N LYS A 147 8.59 9.10 -0.64
CA LYS A 147 7.41 9.97 -0.46
C LYS A 147 7.15 10.88 -1.65
N GLU A 148 8.20 11.43 -2.25
CA GLU A 148 8.12 12.35 -3.39
C GLU A 148 7.77 11.63 -4.71
N GLN A 149 7.89 10.31 -4.75
CA GLN A 149 7.57 9.46 -5.90
C GLN A 149 6.17 8.85 -5.81
N PHE A 150 5.43 9.14 -4.74
CA PHE A 150 4.05 8.75 -4.56
C PHE A 150 3.12 9.94 -4.78
N PHE A 151 2.06 9.75 -5.56
CA PHE A 151 1.07 10.78 -5.83
C PHE A 151 -0.31 10.40 -5.30
N MET A 152 -0.91 11.23 -4.45
CA MET A 152 -2.30 11.03 -4.01
C MET A 152 -3.25 11.64 -5.03
N PHE A 153 -4.14 10.85 -5.64
CA PHE A 153 -5.18 11.38 -6.51
C PHE A 153 -6.11 12.31 -5.71
N ASN A 154 -6.41 13.49 -6.27
CA ASN A 154 -7.18 14.54 -5.60
C ASN A 154 -8.55 14.80 -6.24
N PHE A 155 -8.92 14.06 -7.29
CA PHE A 155 -10.24 14.17 -7.92
C PHE A 155 -11.31 13.39 -7.13
N SER A 156 -12.57 13.78 -7.32
CA SER A 156 -13.70 13.10 -6.69
C SER A 156 -13.83 11.68 -7.24
N PHE A 157 -13.92 10.71 -6.33
CA PHE A 157 -13.92 9.30 -6.64
C PHE A 157 -14.89 8.58 -5.70
N GLU A 158 -15.61 7.60 -6.23
CA GLU A 158 -16.56 6.79 -5.48
C GLU A 158 -16.36 5.31 -5.81
N HIS A 159 -16.55 4.46 -4.82
CA HIS A 159 -16.56 3.01 -4.98
C HIS A 159 -17.75 2.44 -4.21
N THR A 160 -18.56 1.62 -4.89
CA THR A 160 -19.90 1.22 -4.41
C THR A 160 -19.86 0.42 -3.10
N LYS A 161 -18.71 -0.20 -2.79
CA LYS A 161 -18.37 -0.74 -1.47
C LYS A 161 -17.11 -0.09 -0.91
N GLY A 162 -17.23 0.93 -0.06
CA GLY A 162 -16.09 1.45 0.72
C GLY A 162 -15.97 2.97 0.87
N SER A 163 -16.86 3.76 0.27
CA SER A 163 -16.85 5.23 0.40
C SER A 163 -16.91 5.75 1.85
N TYR A 164 -17.38 4.95 2.81
CA TYR A 164 -17.51 5.36 4.19
C TYR A 164 -16.19 5.47 4.99
N ILE A 165 -15.11 4.78 4.61
CA ILE A 165 -13.86 4.73 5.41
C ILE A 165 -12.80 5.72 4.92
N ALA A 166 -12.70 5.94 3.60
CA ALA A 166 -11.68 6.81 3.04
C ALA A 166 -11.91 8.30 3.37
N ASP A 167 -13.17 8.75 3.38
CA ASP A 167 -13.52 10.15 3.68
C ASP A 167 -13.18 10.53 5.14
N GLN A 168 -13.23 9.58 6.09
CA GLN A 168 -12.81 9.80 7.48
C GLN A 168 -11.31 10.08 7.62
N PHE A 169 -10.46 9.39 6.84
CA PHE A 169 -9.00 9.54 6.91
C PHE A 169 -8.51 10.92 6.42
N PHE A 170 -9.14 11.46 5.35
CA PHE A 170 -8.81 12.79 4.82
C PHE A 170 -9.08 13.92 5.81
N GLU A 171 -10.21 13.85 6.53
CA GLU A 171 -10.56 14.82 7.57
C GLU A 171 -9.60 14.76 8.76
N GLU A 172 -9.17 13.56 9.16
CA GLU A 172 -8.28 13.38 10.31
C GLU A 172 -6.83 13.84 10.05
N HIS A 173 -6.33 13.71 8.82
CA HIS A 173 -4.90 13.90 8.53
C HIS A 173 -4.53 15.20 7.81
N LYS A 174 -5.49 16.09 7.50
CA LYS A 174 -5.27 17.44 6.90
C LYS A 174 -4.24 17.46 5.77
N LEU A 175 -4.20 16.42 4.94
CA LEU A 175 -3.29 16.36 3.80
C LEU A 175 -3.67 17.51 2.85
N LYS A 176 -2.71 18.42 2.60
CA LYS A 176 -2.97 19.65 1.84
C LYS A 176 -3.57 19.32 0.50
N HIS A 177 -4.75 19.88 0.25
CA HIS A 177 -5.32 19.98 -1.09
C HIS A 177 -4.29 20.71 -1.96
N VAL A 178 -3.62 20.00 -2.87
CA VAL A 178 -2.86 20.65 -3.94
C VAL A 178 -3.90 21.10 -4.96
N PRO A 179 -4.09 22.41 -5.17
CA PRO A 179 -5.06 22.89 -6.13
C PRO A 179 -4.65 22.43 -7.53
N SER A 180 -5.64 22.06 -8.34
CA SER A 180 -5.44 21.84 -9.77
C SER A 180 -4.72 23.05 -10.36
N PRO A 181 -3.70 22.87 -11.23
CA PRO A 181 -3.27 23.97 -12.08
C PRO A 181 -4.48 24.45 -12.89
N ALA A 182 -4.62 25.77 -12.96
CA ALA A 182 -5.65 26.46 -13.73
C ALA A 182 -5.44 26.29 -15.24
#